data_AF-A0A010RPM1-F1
#
_entry.id   AF-A0A010RPM1-F1
#
_cell.length_a   1.000
_cell.length_b   1.000
_cell.length_c   1.000
_cell.angle_alpha   90.00
_cell.angle_beta   90.00
_cell.angle_gamma   90.00
#
_symmetry.space_group_name_H-M   'P 1'
#
loop_
_entity.id
_entity.type
_entity.pdbx_description
1 polymer ?
#
loop_
_entity_poly.entity_id
_entity_poly.type
_entity_poly.pdbx_seq_one_letter_code
_entity_poly.pdbx_strand_id
1 'polypeptide(L)' 'MEDFTDLTYFDIYVCGPFMMAKTAKEKLIEEKKAKSEQMFADAFAYV' A
#
# COMPACT_ATOMS: atom_id res chain seq x y z
N MET A 1 13.34 -5.24 14.58
CA MET A 1 12.78 -4.63 13.36
C MET A 1 11.46 -3.99 13.75
N GLU A 2 11.50 -2.81 14.36
CA GLU A 2 10.31 -1.98 14.63
C GLU A 2 10.13 -0.88 13.59
N ASP A 3 11.09 -0.80 12.65
CA ASP A 3 11.04 0.11 11.53
C ASP A 3 9.81 -0.22 10.68
N PHE A 4 9.04 0.82 10.31
CA PHE A 4 7.84 0.74 9.45
C PHE A 4 6.62 0.06 10.08
N THR A 5 6.45 0.16 11.40
CA THR A 5 5.20 -0.21 12.08
C THR A 5 4.06 0.78 11.82
N ASP A 6 4.38 2.04 11.52
CA ASP A 6 3.44 3.10 11.17
C ASP A 6 3.85 3.76 9.83
N LEU A 7 2.96 3.67 8.85
CA LEU A 7 3.14 4.18 7.50
C LEU A 7 2.34 5.46 7.22
N THR A 8 1.80 6.11 8.26
CA THR A 8 0.92 7.30 8.14
C THR A 8 1.56 8.46 7.35
N TYR A 9 2.89 8.54 7.31
CA TYR A 9 3.64 9.63 6.68
C TYR A 9 4.41 9.20 5.42
N PHE A 10 4.15 8.00 4.91
CA PHE A 10 4.85 7.46 3.75
C PHE A 10 3.96 7.55 2.51
N ASP A 11 4.59 7.94 1.41
CA ASP A 11 4.08 7.70 0.08
C ASP A 11 4.57 6.33 -0.39
N ILE A 12 3.64 5.47 -0.82
CA ILE A 12 3.90 4.06 -1.10
C ILE A 12 3.65 3.81 -2.59
N TYR A 13 4.68 3.36 -3.29
CA TYR A 13 4.62 3.01 -4.71
C TYR A 13 4.67 1.50 -4.86
N VAL A 14 3.66 0.91 -5.50
CA VAL A 14 3.53 -0.53 -5.67
C VAL A 14 3.53 -0.88 -7.16
N CYS A 15 4.37 -1.84 -7.55
CA CYS A 15 4.44 -2.33 -8.93
C CYS A 15 4.43 -3.87 -8.94
N GLY A 16 3.75 -4.46 -9.93
CA GLY A 16 3.68 -5.91 -10.11
C GLY A 16 2.29 -6.39 -10.50
N PRO A 17 2.02 -7.71 -10.38
CA PRO A 17 0.73 -8.28 -10.74
C PRO A 17 -0.42 -7.68 -9.94
N PHE A 18 -1.58 -7.51 -10.58
CA PHE A 18 -2.77 -6.89 -9.97
C PHE A 18 -3.12 -7.47 -8.60
N MET A 19 -3.16 -8.80 -8.48
CA MET A 19 -3.48 -9.47 -7.21
C MET A 19 -2.48 -9.15 -6.10
N MET A 20 -1.19 -9.03 -6.42
CA MET A 20 -0.17 -8.67 -5.44
C MET A 20 -0.35 -7.23 -4.98
N ALA A 21 -0.51 -6.29 -5.92
CA ALA A 21 -0.69 -4.87 -5.60
C ALA A 21 -1.96 -4.63 -4.75
N LYS A 22 -3.05 -5.35 -5.07
CA LYS A 22 -4.29 -5.32 -4.29
C LYS A 22 -4.07 -5.82 -2.87
N THR A 23 -3.51 -7.03 -2.69
CA THR A 23 -3.26 -7.60 -1.36
C THR A 23 -2.27 -6.76 -0.55
N ALA A 24 -1.24 -6.19 -1.18
CA ALA A 24 -0.30 -5.29 -0.52
C ALA A 24 -1.02 -4.04 0.02
N LYS A 25 -1.90 -3.43 -0.79
CA LYS A 25 -2.70 -2.27 -0.36
C LYS A 25 -3.55 -2.58 0.86
N GLU A 26 -4.31 -3.68 0.81
CA GLU A 26 -5.19 -4.10 1.91
C GLU A 26 -4.39 -4.30 3.21
N LYS A 27 -3.31 -5.09 3.15
CA LYS A 27 -2.48 -5.37 4.34
C LYS A 27 -1.80 -4.13 4.92
N LEU A 28 -1.29 -3.24 4.08
CA LEU A 28 -0.58 -2.04 4.56
C LEU A 28 -1.54 -1.05 5.22
N ILE A 29 -2.78 -0.93 4.73
CA ILE A 29 -3.82 -0.11 5.36
C ILE A 29 -4.24 -0.73 6.70
N GLU A 30 -4.58 -2.02 6.70
CA GLU A 30 -5.10 -2.72 7.88
C GLU A 30 -4.06 -2.87 9.01
N GLU A 31 -2.83 -3.21 8.66
CA GLU A 31 -1.82 -3.61 9.66
C GLU A 31 -0.82 -2.48 9.99
N LYS A 32 -0.65 -1.49 9.10
CA LYS A 32 0.45 -0.53 9.18
C LYS A 32 0.03 0.94 9.08
N LYS A 33 -1.28 1.25 9.11
CA LYS A 33 -1.81 2.62 8.99
C LYS A 33 -1.37 3.35 7.72
N ALA A 34 -1.10 2.63 6.64
CA ALA A 34 -0.90 3.26 5.35
C ALA A 34 -2.20 4.01 4.95
N LYS A 35 -2.05 5.19 4.37
CA LYS A 35 -3.18 5.97 3.86
C LYS A 35 -3.43 5.64 2.41
N SER A 36 -4.65 5.25 2.05
CA SER A 36 -4.98 4.90 0.66
C SER A 36 -4.71 6.05 -0.32
N GLU A 37 -4.82 7.31 0.13
CA GLU A 37 -4.57 8.51 -0.69
C GLU A 37 -3.08 8.69 -1.00
N GLN A 38 -2.20 8.01 -0.25
CA GLN A 38 -0.74 8.04 -0.40
C GLN A 38 -0.20 6.73 -0.99
N MET A 39 -1.06 5.92 -1.62
CA MET A 39 -0.67 4.67 -2.28
C MET A 39 -0.90 4.75 -3.79
N PHE A 40 0.15 4.46 -4.56
CA PHE A 40 0.17 4.64 -6.01
C PHE A 40 0.58 3.35 -6.72
N ALA A 41 -0.25 2.90 -7.66
CA ALA A 41 0.04 1.76 -8.52
C ALA A 41 -0.84 1.80 -9.77
N ASP A 42 -0.29 1.41 -10.92
CA ASP A 42 -1.09 1.23 -12.15
C ASP A 42 -2.25 0.26 -11.95
N ALA A 43 -2.05 -0.75 -11.10
CA ALA A 43 -3.06 -1.73 -10.75
C ALA A 43 -4.32 -1.11 -10.09
N PHE A 44 -4.21 0.04 -9.45
CA PHE A 44 -5.36 0.70 -8.80
C PHE A 44 -6.26 1.45 -9.80
N ALA A 45 -5.79 1.72 -11.02
CA ALA A 45 -6.58 2.39 -12.05
C ALA A 45 -7.68 1.51 -12.65
N TYR A 46 -7.64 0.20 -12.38
CA TYR A 46 -8.60 -0.79 -12.88
C TYR A 46 -9.62 -1.23 -11.82
N VAL A 47 -9.70 -0.50 -10.69
CA VAL A 47 -10.62 -0.73 -9.56
C VAL A 47 -11.79 0.24 -9.61
#